data_AF-A0A6I2Y1X9-F1
#
_entry.id   AF-A0A6I2Y1X9-F1
#
_cell.length_a   1.000
_cell.length_b   1.000
_cell.length_c   1.000
_cell.angle_alpha   90.00
_cell.angle_beta   90.00
_cell.angle_gamma   90.00
#
_symmetry.space_group_name_H-M   'P 1'
#
loop_
_entity.id
_entity.type
_entity.pdbx_description
1 polymer ?
#
loop_
_entity_poly.entity_id
_entity_poly.type
_entity_poly.pdbx_seq_one_letter_code
_entity_poly.pdbx_strand_id
1 'polypeptide(L)'
;MSEQATLIEGNLTDLSTALAADGYRLSVADVSAHGLRLDIEALSDACPDCLVPPPVMETIVRAAIPDADRFTTIDITYPEAATTHG
;
A
#
# COMPACT_ATOMS: atom_id res chain seq x y z
N MET A 1 -16.58 6.96 1.96
CA MET A 1 -15.69 6.04 1.23
C MET A 1 -16.39 5.61 -0.05
N SER A 2 -15.68 5.62 -1.17
CA SER A 2 -16.21 5.21 -2.46
C SER A 2 -16.26 3.69 -2.56
N GLU A 3 -17.24 3.12 -3.25
CA GLU A 3 -17.41 1.66 -3.42
C GLU A 3 -16.17 0.99 -4.03
N GLN A 4 -15.46 1.73 -4.90
CA GLN A 4 -14.18 1.34 -5.47
C GLN A 4 -13.06 1.20 -4.44
N ALA A 5 -13.02 2.08 -3.42
CA ALA A 5 -12.01 1.99 -2.36
C ALA A 5 -12.17 0.68 -1.59
N THR A 6 -13.39 0.34 -1.19
CA THR A 6 -13.68 -0.91 -0.48
C THR A 6 -13.34 -2.16 -1.30
N LEU A 7 -13.56 -2.12 -2.63
CA LEU A 7 -13.12 -3.20 -3.52
C LEU A 7 -11.60 -3.32 -3.53
N ILE A 8 -10.86 -2.21 -3.66
CA ILE A 8 -9.40 -2.22 -3.66
C ILE A 8 -8.85 -2.69 -2.32
N GLU A 9 -9.39 -2.20 -1.20
CA GLU A 9 -9.06 -2.66 0.15
C GLU A 9 -9.26 -4.18 0.27
N GLY A 10 -10.37 -4.71 -0.26
CA GLY A 10 -10.64 -6.14 -0.29
C GLY A 10 -9.57 -6.94 -1.03
N ASN A 11 -9.09 -6.44 -2.18
CA ASN A 11 -8.01 -7.10 -2.95
C ASN A 11 -6.65 -7.02 -2.25
N LEU A 12 -6.43 -5.96 -1.46
CA LEU A 12 -5.20 -5.75 -0.69
C LEU A 12 -5.23 -6.44 0.68
N THR A 13 -6.27 -7.21 1.03
CA THR A 13 -6.42 -7.83 2.36
C THR A 13 -5.22 -8.71 2.74
N ASP A 14 -4.74 -9.54 1.82
CA ASP A 14 -3.59 -10.42 2.06
C ASP A 14 -2.31 -9.61 2.31
N LEU A 15 -2.07 -8.57 1.49
CA LEU A 15 -0.95 -7.66 1.64
C LEU A 15 -1.03 -6.87 2.95
N SER A 16 -2.22 -6.35 3.30
CA SER A 16 -2.46 -5.65 4.55
C SER A 16 -2.23 -6.56 5.76
N THR A 17 -2.54 -7.85 5.65
CA THR A 17 -2.31 -8.83 6.71
C THR A 17 -0.83 -9.11 6.89
N ALA A 18 -0.08 -9.26 5.79
CA ALA A 18 1.38 -9.39 5.84
C ALA A 18 2.02 -8.16 6.48
N LEU A 19 1.69 -6.95 6.00
CA LEU A 19 2.19 -5.70 6.56
C LEU A 19 1.84 -5.53 8.04
N ALA A 20 0.62 -5.93 8.45
CA ALA A 20 0.21 -5.89 9.85
C ALA A 20 1.06 -6.81 10.75
N ALA A 21 1.56 -7.93 10.22
CA ALA A 21 2.48 -8.80 10.93
C ALA A 21 3.86 -8.15 11.14
N ASP A 22 4.27 -7.27 10.22
CA ASP A 22 5.50 -6.46 10.31
C ASP A 22 5.29 -5.14 11.09
N GLY A 23 4.10 -4.92 11.65
CA GLY A 23 3.74 -3.73 12.42
C GLY A 23 3.34 -2.52 11.57
N TYR A 24 2.95 -2.73 10.31
CA TYR A 24 2.49 -1.69 9.40
C TYR A 24 0.99 -1.80 9.11
N ARG A 25 0.34 -0.66 8.91
CA ARG A 25 -1.04 -0.59 8.43
C ARG A 25 -1.05 -0.04 7.01
N LEU A 26 -1.68 -0.79 6.10
CA LEU A 26 -2.00 -0.31 4.76
C LEU A 26 -3.42 0.23 4.74
N SER A 27 -3.64 1.38 4.10
CA SER A 27 -4.97 1.96 3.92
C SER A 27 -5.10 2.62 2.55
N VAL A 28 -6.30 2.56 1.97
CA VAL A 28 -6.58 3.21 0.69
C VAL A 28 -6.98 4.65 0.97
N ALA A 29 -6.13 5.60 0.57
CA ALA A 29 -6.36 7.02 0.78
C ALA A 29 -7.31 7.61 -0.27
N ASP A 30 -7.14 7.24 -1.54
CA ASP A 30 -8.00 7.66 -2.65
C ASP A 30 -8.01 6.64 -3.79
N VAL A 31 -9.17 6.51 -4.45
CA VAL A 31 -9.29 5.75 -5.70
C VAL A 31 -10.03 6.60 -6.72
N SER A 32 -9.33 6.86 -7.82
CA SER A 32 -9.82 7.58 -8.99
C SER A 32 -9.88 6.64 -10.20
N ALA A 33 -10.45 7.09 -11.32
CA ALA A 33 -10.60 6.26 -12.52
C ALA A 33 -9.27 5.70 -13.07
N HIS A 34 -8.17 6.45 -12.90
CA HIS A 34 -6.83 6.09 -13.38
C HIS A 34 -5.74 6.21 -12.31
N GLY A 35 -6.12 6.51 -11.07
CA GLY A 35 -5.19 6.78 -9.98
C GLY A 35 -5.57 5.99 -8.74
N LEU A 36 -4.57 5.45 -8.06
CA LEU A 36 -4.71 4.82 -6.75
C LEU A 36 -3.72 5.47 -5.79
N ARG A 37 -4.20 5.95 -4.65
CA ARG A 37 -3.36 6.41 -3.55
C ARG A 37 -3.50 5.48 -2.35
N LEU A 38 -2.37 4.97 -1.88
CA LEU A 38 -2.25 4.14 -0.70
C LEU A 38 -1.41 4.87 0.35
N ASP A 39 -1.72 4.60 1.60
CA ASP A 39 -0.97 5.09 2.76
C ASP A 39 -0.49 3.91 3.59
N ILE A 40 0.79 3.94 3.95
CA ILE A 40 1.41 2.97 4.85
C ILE A 40 1.76 3.71 6.14
N GLU A 41 1.12 3.30 7.23
CA GLU A 41 1.37 3.81 8.57
C GLU A 41 2.24 2.82 9.35
N ALA A 42 3.31 3.32 9.97
CA ALA A 42 4.10 2.54 10.93
C ALA A 42 3.39 2.54 12.29
N LEU A 43 3.01 1.36 12.79
CA LEU A 43 2.48 1.21 14.15
C LEU A 43 3.63 1.08 15.17
N SER A 44 3.30 0.99 16.46
CA SER A 44 4.29 0.91 17.54
C SER A 44 5.26 -0.28 17.44
N ASP A 45 4.88 -1.33 16.71
CA ASP A 45 5.68 -2.54 16.51
C ASP A 45 6.35 -2.58 15.11
N ALA A 46 6.27 -1.47 14.35
CA ALA A 46 6.77 -1.41 12.99
C ALA A 46 8.28 -1.69 12.91
N CYS A 47 8.64 -2.70 12.13
CA CYS A 47 10.02 -3.06 11.86
C CYS A 47 10.56 -2.29 10.64
N PRO A 48 11.41 -1.25 10.80
CA PRO A 48 11.89 -0.40 9.70
C PRO A 48 12.70 -1.17 8.64
N ASP A 49 13.29 -2.30 9.00
CA ASP A 49 14.07 -3.17 8.11
C ASP A 49 13.20 -4.18 7.35
N CYS A 50 12.00 -4.47 7.88
CA CYS A 50 11.08 -5.47 7.32
C CYS A 50 10.20 -4.87 6.20
N LEU A 51 10.11 -3.53 6.12
CA LEU A 51 9.32 -2.87 5.10
C LEU A 51 10.02 -2.91 3.75
N VAL A 52 9.34 -3.47 2.76
CA VAL A 52 9.86 -3.54 1.40
C VAL A 52 10.02 -2.15 0.76
N PRO A 53 11.05 -1.94 -0.08
CA PRO A 53 11.26 -0.67 -0.76
C PRO A 53 10.07 -0.24 -1.64
N PRO A 54 9.87 1.08 -1.86
CA PRO A 54 8.79 1.62 -2.70
C PRO A 54 8.58 0.91 -4.05
N PRO A 55 9.62 0.66 -4.89
CA PRO A 55 9.41 0.01 -6.19
C PRO A 55 8.93 -1.44 -6.07
N VAL A 56 9.32 -2.14 -5.00
CA VAL A 56 8.89 -3.53 -4.75
C VAL A 56 7.44 -3.53 -4.28
N MET A 57 7.08 -2.64 -3.36
CA MET A 57 5.69 -2.53 -2.90
C MET A 57 4.73 -2.16 -4.03
N GLU A 58 5.12 -1.23 -4.91
CA GLU A 58 4.31 -0.89 -6.08
C GLU A 58 4.04 -2.14 -6.94
N THR A 59 5.06 -2.98 -7.14
CA THR A 59 4.93 -4.24 -7.89
C THR A 59 3.97 -5.21 -7.18
N ILE A 60 4.06 -5.34 -5.86
CA ILE A 60 3.19 -6.23 -5.06
C ILE A 60 1.74 -5.74 -5.08
N VAL A 61 1.53 -4.43 -4.89
CA VAL A 61 0.19 -3.80 -4.97
C VAL A 61 -0.43 -4.02 -6.35
N ARG A 62 0.35 -3.84 -7.42
CA ARG A 62 -0.10 -4.12 -8.79
C ARG A 62 -0.48 -5.58 -8.98
N ALA A 63 0.26 -6.51 -8.39
CA ALA A 63 -0.04 -7.93 -8.48
C ALA A 63 -1.27 -8.34 -7.66
N ALA A 64 -1.53 -7.66 -6.54
CA ALA A 64 -2.66 -7.95 -5.66
C ALA A 64 -4.00 -7.44 -6.22
N ILE A 65 -3.99 -6.43 -7.08
CA ILE A 65 -5.22 -5.83 -7.60
C ILE A 65 -5.56 -6.42 -8.99
N PRO A 66 -6.68 -7.14 -9.14
CA PRO A 66 -7.19 -7.51 -10.45
C PRO A 66 -7.53 -6.22 -11.22
N ASP A 67 -7.03 -6.13 -12.46
CA ASP A 67 -7.10 -4.93 -13.31
C ASP A 67 -6.24 -3.74 -12.85
N ALA A 68 -5.11 -3.98 -12.17
CA ALA A 68 -4.17 -2.91 -11.82
C ALA A 68 -3.68 -2.08 -13.03
N ASP A 69 -3.75 -2.63 -14.25
CA ASP A 69 -3.40 -1.95 -15.50
C ASP A 69 -4.27 -0.72 -15.79
N ARG A 70 -5.48 -0.65 -15.22
CA ARG A 70 -6.35 0.54 -15.34
C ARG A 70 -5.79 1.76 -14.62
N PHE A 71 -4.94 1.55 -13.62
CA PHE A 71 -4.28 2.61 -12.87
C PHE A 71 -2.98 2.99 -13.58
N THR A 72 -3.00 4.17 -14.21
CA THR A 72 -1.80 4.78 -14.78
C THR A 72 -0.84 5.27 -13.70
N THR A 73 -1.36 5.58 -12.51
CA THR A 73 -0.56 6.07 -11.39
C THR A 73 -0.96 5.36 -10.10
N ILE A 74 0.02 4.81 -9.41
CA ILE A 74 -0.14 4.22 -8.07
C ILE A 74 0.84 4.97 -7.17
N ASP A 75 0.29 5.77 -6.27
CA ASP A 75 1.06 6.59 -5.34
C ASP A 75 0.97 5.93 -3.96
N ILE A 76 2.12 5.57 -3.40
CA ILE A 76 2.20 4.91 -2.09
C ILE A 76 2.95 5.85 -1.16
N THR A 77 2.24 6.38 -0.17
CA THR A 77 2.83 7.19 0.88
C THR A 77 3.43 6.27 1.93
N TYR A 78 4.74 6.42 2.16
CA TYR A 78 5.50 5.65 3.13
C TYR A 78 5.64 6.44 4.44
N PRO A 79 5.75 5.75 5.59
CA PRO A 79 6.06 6.43 6.84
C PRO A 79 7.49 6.98 6.76
N GLU A 80 7.71 8.16 7.34
CA GLU A 80 8.98 8.92 7.26
C GLU A 80 10.21 8.07 7.64
N ALA A 81 10.02 7.11 8.55
CA ALA A 81 11.03 6.15 9.00
C ALA A 81 11.65 5.29 7.86
N ALA A 82 10.93 5.05 6.77
CA ALA A 82 11.37 4.17 5.68
C ALA A 82 12.21 4.89 4.61
N THR A 83 12.26 6.23 4.62
CA THR A 83 12.90 7.04 3.56
C THR A 83 14.33 7.48 3.88
N THR A 84 14.88 7.13 5.05
CA THR A 84 16.30 7.36 5.36
C THR A 84 17.14 6.23 4.78
N HIS A 85 17.39 6.28 3.46
CA HIS A 85 18.57 5.66 2.86
C HIS A 85 19.55 6.78 2.55
N GLY A 86 20.44 7.08 3.50
CA GLY A 86 21.54 8.03 3.39
C GLY A 86 22.87 7.31 3.54
#